data_AF-A0A940JIJ6-F1
#
_entry.id   AF-A0A940JIJ6-F1
#
_cell.length_a   1.000
_cell.length_b   1.000
_cell.length_c   1.000
_cell.angle_alpha   90.00
_cell.angle_beta   90.00
_cell.angle_gamma   90.00
#
_symmetry.space_group_name_H-M   'P 1'
#
loop_
_entity.id
_entity.type
_entity.pdbx_description
1 polymer ?
#
loop_
_entity_poly.entity_id
_entity_poly.type
_entity_poly.pdbx_seq_one_letter_code
_entity_poly.pdbx_strand_id
1 'polypeptide(L)'
;MKFQVGDKVLVKHSEEEGEVVDIINDKMVMVDVRGVKFPAYIDQLDFPYFNRFFNKKKSEEPVKKERKFIDELPKEKKVLKDKTETGLWLTFIPVMDRDDFGDDVVEDLKIHLVNRTAKAYKFEYILDYIGKP
;
A
#
# COMPACT_ATOMS: atom_id res chain seq x y z
N MET A 1 -17.85 0.03 19.82
CA MET A 1 -18.41 0.88 18.73
C MET A 1 -17.72 0.54 17.42
N LYS A 2 -18.45 0.50 16.29
CA LYS A 2 -17.91 0.12 14.96
C LYS A 2 -17.39 1.30 14.13
N PHE A 3 -17.81 2.52 14.46
CA PHE A 3 -17.45 3.75 13.76
C PHE A 3 -17.05 4.82 14.77
N GLN A 4 -16.15 5.70 14.36
CA GLN A 4 -15.71 6.89 15.09
C GLN A 4 -16.07 8.15 14.31
N VAL A 5 -16.11 9.29 15.00
CA VAL A 5 -16.29 10.60 14.35
C VAL A 5 -15.11 10.84 13.40
N GLY A 6 -15.39 11.20 12.14
CA GLY A 6 -14.40 11.34 11.07
C GLY A 6 -14.22 10.09 10.20
N ASP A 7 -14.85 8.96 10.52
CA ASP A 7 -14.80 7.77 9.67
C ASP A 7 -15.58 7.98 8.37
N LYS A 8 -14.98 7.57 7.25
CA LYS A 8 -15.67 7.48 5.97
C LYS A 8 -16.55 6.25 5.93
N VAL A 9 -17.81 6.44 5.59
CA VAL A 9 -18.84 5.39 5.53
C VAL A 9 -19.55 5.40 4.18
N LEU A 10 -20.05 4.24 3.77
CA LEU A 10 -20.86 4.06 2.57
C LEU A 10 -22.29 3.76 3.00
N VAL A 11 -23.24 4.53 2.51
CA VAL A 11 -24.67 4.29 2.77
C VAL A 11 -25.15 3.18 1.84
N LYS A 12 -25.57 2.03 2.38
CA LYS A 12 -25.95 0.84 1.59
C LYS A 12 -27.09 1.09 0.60
N HIS A 13 -28.02 1.99 0.92
CA HIS A 13 -29.19 2.24 0.09
C HIS A 13 -28.90 3.12 -1.13
N SER A 14 -28.06 4.16 -0.97
CA SER A 14 -27.75 5.12 -2.03
C SER A 14 -26.40 4.87 -2.70
N GLU A 15 -25.58 3.95 -2.17
CA GLU A 15 -24.18 3.75 -2.57
C GLU A 15 -23.32 5.03 -2.50
N GLU A 16 -23.74 6.00 -1.69
CA GLU A 16 -23.03 7.27 -1.54
C GLU A 16 -22.01 7.21 -0.40
N GLU A 17 -20.82 7.77 -0.67
CA GLU A 17 -19.78 7.95 0.33
C GLU A 17 -20.12 9.19 1.20
N GLY A 18 -20.00 9.04 2.52
CA GLY A 18 -20.21 10.10 3.50
C GLY A 18 -19.23 10.00 4.67
N GLU A 19 -19.33 10.93 5.61
CA GLU A 19 -18.47 11.01 6.80
C GLU A 19 -19.31 11.05 8.08
N VAL A 20 -18.89 10.33 9.11
CA VAL A 20 -19.55 10.35 10.42
C VAL A 20 -19.21 11.66 11.14
N VAL A 21 -20.20 12.52 11.34
CA VAL A 21 -20.02 13.83 12.01
C VAL A 21 -20.27 13.74 13.51
N ASP A 22 -21.19 12.89 13.94
CA ASP A 22 -21.54 12.75 15.36
C ASP A 22 -22.10 11.36 15.68
N ILE A 23 -21.98 10.94 16.93
CA ILE A 23 -22.49 9.65 17.43
C ILE A 23 -23.62 9.94 18.41
N ILE A 24 -24.86 9.67 17.98
CA ILE A 24 -26.04 9.92 18.81
C ILE A 24 -26.11 8.85 19.91
N ASN A 25 -26.02 7.58 19.54
CA ASN A 25 -26.16 6.42 20.42
C ASN A 25 -25.39 5.22 19.85
N ASP A 26 -25.32 4.11 20.60
CA ASP A 26 -24.66 2.85 20.16
C ASP A 26 -25.21 2.23 18.87
N LYS A 27 -26.36 2.69 18.37
CA LYS A 27 -27.03 2.16 17.15
C LYS A 27 -27.20 3.20 16.04
N MET A 28 -27.02 4.49 16.32
CA MET A 28 -27.32 5.58 15.40
C MET A 28 -26.19 6.60 15.38
N VAL A 29 -25.78 6.97 14.17
CA VAL A 29 -24.74 7.96 13.91
C VAL A 29 -25.27 9.01 12.94
N MET A 30 -24.77 10.24 13.06
CA MET A 30 -25.06 11.32 12.12
C MET A 30 -24.02 11.29 11.00
N VAL A 31 -24.49 11.13 9.77
CA VAL A 31 -23.64 11.08 8.58
C VAL A 31 -23.87 12.33 7.75
N ASP A 32 -22.79 12.92 7.25
CA ASP A 32 -22.82 13.98 6.25
C ASP A 32 -22.51 13.38 4.87
N VAL A 33 -23.47 13.51 3.96
CA VAL A 33 -23.32 13.14 2.56
C VAL A 33 -23.51 14.42 1.74
N ARG A 34 -22.42 14.91 1.12
CA ARG A 34 -22.42 16.08 0.23
C ARG A 34 -23.07 17.34 0.85
N GLY A 35 -22.97 17.55 2.16
CA GLY A 35 -23.51 18.72 2.87
C GLY A 35 -24.90 18.52 3.46
N VAL A 36 -25.51 17.32 3.30
CA VAL A 36 -26.78 16.97 3.93
C VAL A 36 -26.51 16.03 5.10
N LYS A 37 -26.87 16.49 6.30
CA LYS A 37 -26.69 15.73 7.55
C LYS A 37 -27.97 15.00 7.91
N PHE A 38 -27.90 13.68 8.09
CA PHE A 38 -29.05 12.90 8.53
C PHE A 38 -28.61 11.77 9.48
N PRO A 39 -29.52 11.33 10.38
CA PRO A 39 -29.26 10.20 11.26
C PRO A 39 -29.41 8.88 10.48
N ALA A 40 -28.41 8.02 10.56
CA ALA A 40 -28.40 6.70 9.94
C ALA A 40 -28.11 5.61 10.99
N TYR A 41 -28.73 4.44 10.82
CA TYR A 41 -28.42 3.28 11.67
C TYR A 41 -27.09 2.64 11.24
N ILE A 42 -26.32 2.16 12.21
CA ILE A 42 -25.01 1.52 11.97
C ILE A 42 -25.12 0.33 11.00
N ASP A 43 -26.21 -0.43 11.04
CA ASP A 43 -26.42 -1.59 10.16
C ASP A 43 -26.64 -1.20 8.68
N GLN A 44 -27.00 0.07 8.43
CA GLN A 44 -27.19 0.63 7.08
C GLN A 44 -25.92 1.23 6.49
N LEU A 45 -24.84 1.30 7.28
CA LEU A 45 -23.54 1.82 6.88
C LEU A 45 -22.57 0.65 6.65
N ASP A 46 -21.71 0.84 5.66
CA ASP A 46 -20.61 -0.08 5.35
C ASP A 46 -19.31 0.69 5.17
N PHE A 47 -18.18 -0.03 5.17
CA PHE A 47 -16.90 0.59 4.90
C PHE A 47 -16.74 0.86 3.39
N PRO A 48 -16.35 2.08 2.98
CA PRO A 48 -16.25 2.49 1.57
C PRO A 48 -15.19 1.70 0.78
N TYR A 49 -14.28 1.05 1.49
CA TYR A 49 -13.26 0.21 0.88
C TYR A 49 -13.85 -0.94 0.05
N PHE A 50 -15.02 -1.48 0.43
CA PHE A 50 -15.61 -2.63 -0.28
C PHE A 50 -15.89 -2.29 -1.75
N ASN A 51 -16.46 -1.12 -2.03
CA ASN A 51 -16.83 -0.74 -3.40
C ASN A 51 -15.60 -0.46 -4.29
N ARG A 52 -14.50 0.04 -3.72
CA ARG A 52 -13.25 0.28 -4.46
C ARG A 52 -12.59 -1.02 -4.93
N PHE A 53 -12.72 -2.11 -4.17
CA PHE A 53 -12.21 -3.42 -4.57
C PHE A 53 -13.07 -4.10 -5.63
N PHE A 54 -14.40 -3.96 -5.58
CA PHE A 54 -15.30 -4.53 -6.60
C PHE A 54 -15.29 -3.72 -7.91
N ASN A 55 -15.23 -2.39 -7.84
CA ASN A 55 -15.20 -1.55 -9.04
C ASN A 55 -13.87 -1.64 -9.80
N LYS A 56 -12.75 -1.93 -9.13
CA LYS A 56 -11.48 -2.23 -9.82
C LYS A 56 -11.57 -3.49 -10.68
N LYS A 57 -12.42 -4.47 -10.31
CA LYS A 57 -12.74 -5.64 -11.14
C LYS A 57 -13.77 -5.35 -12.25
N LYS A 58 -14.55 -4.27 -12.16
CA LYS A 58 -15.52 -3.86 -13.21
C LYS A 58 -14.93 -2.92 -14.24
N SER A 59 -13.92 -2.10 -13.90
CA SER A 59 -13.14 -1.33 -14.89
C SER A 59 -12.20 -2.20 -15.71
N GLU A 60 -11.90 -3.41 -15.22
CA GLU A 60 -11.43 -4.53 -16.01
C GLU A 60 -12.65 -5.33 -16.48
N GLU A 61 -13.52 -4.71 -17.29
CA GLU A 61 -14.35 -5.55 -18.16
C GLU A 61 -13.37 -6.50 -18.86
N PRO A 62 -13.58 -7.82 -18.78
CA PRO A 62 -12.75 -8.73 -19.53
C PRO A 62 -13.04 -8.40 -20.98
N VAL A 63 -12.19 -7.57 -21.60
CA VAL A 63 -12.03 -7.51 -23.05
C VAL A 63 -12.10 -8.96 -23.44
N LYS A 64 -13.22 -9.36 -24.08
CA LYS A 64 -13.48 -10.75 -24.44
C LYS A 64 -12.16 -11.23 -24.98
N LYS A 65 -11.48 -12.11 -24.25
CA LYS A 65 -10.21 -12.66 -24.71
C LYS A 65 -10.64 -13.40 -25.96
N GLU A 66 -10.50 -12.75 -27.12
CA GLU A 66 -10.59 -13.42 -28.40
C GLU A 66 -9.74 -14.66 -28.24
N ARG A 67 -10.31 -15.80 -28.62
CA ARG A 67 -9.67 -17.10 -28.42
C ARG A 67 -8.33 -17.03 -29.14
N LYS A 68 -7.26 -16.73 -28.41
CA LYS A 68 -5.90 -16.77 -28.94
C LYS A 68 -5.70 -18.19 -29.42
N PHE A 69 -5.58 -18.36 -30.72
CA PHE A 69 -5.22 -19.64 -31.31
C PHE A 69 -3.88 -20.07 -30.72
N ILE A 70 -3.66 -21.39 -30.60
CA ILE A 70 -2.49 -21.97 -29.94
C ILE A 70 -1.16 -21.45 -30.53
N ASP A 71 -1.19 -20.93 -31.76
CA ASP A 71 -0.05 -20.30 -32.44
C ASP A 71 0.33 -18.90 -31.92
N GLU A 72 -0.57 -18.18 -31.21
CA GLU A 72 -0.30 -16.86 -30.61
C GLU A 72 0.17 -16.94 -29.15
N LEU A 73 0.18 -18.14 -28.58
CA LEU A 73 0.76 -18.35 -27.26
C LEU A 73 2.29 -18.39 -27.42
N PRO A 74 3.06 -17.58 -26.66
CA PRO A 74 4.50 -17.67 -26.69
C PRO A 74 4.90 -19.10 -26.29
N LYS A 75 5.48 -19.83 -27.25
CA LYS A 75 5.70 -21.28 -27.21
C LYS A 75 6.69 -21.70 -26.12
N GLU A 76 7.43 -20.75 -25.55
CA GLU A 76 8.40 -20.98 -24.50
C GLU A 76 8.27 -19.88 -23.44
N LYS A 77 8.33 -20.26 -22.15
CA LYS A 77 8.55 -19.30 -21.07
C LYS A 77 9.83 -18.55 -21.42
N LYS A 78 9.79 -17.22 -21.54
CA LYS A 78 10.99 -16.40 -21.69
C LYS A 78 11.97 -16.87 -20.61
N VAL A 79 13.03 -17.55 -21.02
CA VAL A 79 14.14 -17.85 -20.14
C VAL A 79 14.66 -16.49 -19.75
N LEU A 80 14.41 -16.10 -18.49
CA LEU A 80 15.02 -14.91 -17.92
C LEU A 80 16.51 -15.13 -18.14
N LYS A 81 17.12 -14.37 -19.07
CA LYS A 81 18.56 -14.42 -19.29
C LYS A 81 19.19 -14.33 -17.92
N ASP A 82 20.02 -15.32 -17.58
CA ASP A 82 20.74 -15.32 -16.32
C ASP A 82 21.36 -13.94 -16.15
N LYS A 83 20.97 -13.28 -15.04
CA LYS A 83 21.49 -11.96 -14.72
C LYS A 83 23.01 -12.12 -14.74
N THR A 84 23.67 -11.41 -15.64
CA THR A 84 25.13 -11.41 -15.73
C THR A 84 25.69 -11.17 -14.34
N GLU A 85 26.52 -12.10 -13.86
CA GLU A 85 27.07 -12.04 -12.50
C GLU A 85 27.86 -10.73 -12.37
N THR A 86 27.32 -9.77 -11.62
CA THR A 86 27.92 -8.43 -11.49
C THR A 86 28.75 -8.31 -10.21
N GLY A 87 28.72 -9.32 -9.34
CA GLY A 87 29.49 -9.37 -8.08
C GLY A 87 28.69 -9.02 -6.83
N LEU A 88 29.41 -8.56 -5.79
CA LEU A 88 28.88 -8.14 -4.49
C LEU A 88 28.87 -6.62 -4.41
N TRP A 89 27.73 -6.03 -4.06
CA TRP A 89 27.59 -4.58 -3.91
C TRP A 89 27.29 -4.23 -2.47
N LEU A 90 27.95 -3.20 -1.95
CA LEU A 90 27.65 -2.57 -0.68
C LEU A 90 27.03 -1.21 -0.95
N THR A 91 25.77 -1.03 -0.54
CA THR A 91 25.00 0.18 -0.80
C THR A 91 24.74 0.90 0.51
N PHE A 92 25.00 2.21 0.52
CA PHE A 92 24.73 3.10 1.64
C PHE A 92 23.56 4.00 1.27
N ILE A 93 22.51 4.00 2.09
CA ILE A 93 21.30 4.78 1.85
C ILE A 93 21.10 5.70 3.06
N PRO A 94 21.21 7.03 2.89
CA PRO A 94 20.91 7.95 3.96
C PRO A 94 19.40 7.99 4.20
N VAL A 95 19.00 7.91 5.47
CA VAL A 95 17.65 8.19 5.91
C VAL A 95 17.63 9.63 6.41
N MET A 96 16.97 10.49 5.65
CA MET A 96 16.80 11.90 5.98
C MET A 96 15.59 12.07 6.89
N ASP A 97 15.71 12.89 7.91
CA ASP A 97 14.59 13.41 8.69
C ASP A 97 14.68 14.94 8.81
N ARG A 98 13.56 15.59 9.11
CA ARG A 98 13.50 17.03 9.33
C ARG A 98 13.64 17.34 10.80
N ASP A 99 14.59 18.21 11.13
CA ASP A 99 14.77 18.67 12.50
C ASP A 99 13.67 19.66 12.93
N ASP A 100 13.72 20.08 14.21
CA ASP A 100 12.78 21.05 14.79
C ASP A 100 12.81 22.43 14.10
N PHE A 101 13.85 22.72 13.30
CA PHE A 101 14.03 23.95 12.54
C PHE A 101 13.63 23.80 11.06
N GLY A 102 13.26 22.59 10.64
CA GLY A 102 12.83 22.27 9.28
C GLY A 102 13.96 21.99 8.29
N ASP A 103 15.19 21.79 8.78
CA ASP A 103 16.35 21.43 7.96
C ASP A 103 16.42 19.90 7.78
N ASP A 104 16.76 19.44 6.57
CA ASP A 104 16.91 18.01 6.27
C ASP A 104 18.27 17.50 6.78
N VAL A 105 18.28 16.66 7.81
CA VAL A 105 19.48 16.06 8.42
C VAL A 105 19.48 14.54 8.18
N VAL A 106 20.66 13.95 7.96
CA VAL A 106 20.81 12.48 7.91
C VAL A 106 20.81 11.96 9.34
N GLU A 107 19.76 11.25 9.73
CA GLU A 107 19.67 10.62 11.06
C GLU A 107 20.38 9.26 11.06
N ASP A 108 20.02 8.40 10.11
CA ASP A 108 20.50 7.03 10.03
C ASP A 108 21.11 6.70 8.66
N LEU A 109 22.08 5.78 8.65
CA LEU A 109 22.65 5.23 7.42
C LEU A 109 22.31 3.75 7.28
N LYS A 110 21.45 3.41 6.31
CA LYS A 110 21.11 2.03 5.99
C LYS A 110 22.18 1.42 5.08
N ILE A 111 22.81 0.36 5.56
CA ILE A 111 23.82 -0.40 4.82
C ILE A 111 23.19 -1.68 4.28
N HIS A 112 23.21 -1.86 2.97
CA HIS A 112 22.71 -3.06 2.31
C HIS A 112 23.83 -3.79 1.59
N LEU A 113 23.94 -5.09 1.83
CA LEU A 113 24.82 -5.99 1.08
C LEU A 113 24.01 -6.76 0.05
N VAL A 114 24.28 -6.53 -1.23
CA VAL A 114 23.56 -7.14 -2.35
C VAL A 114 24.48 -8.11 -3.08
N ASN A 115 24.20 -9.41 -2.95
CA ASN A 115 24.90 -10.45 -3.70
C ASN A 115 24.21 -10.70 -5.05
N ARG A 116 24.89 -10.36 -6.15
CA ARG A 116 24.44 -10.60 -7.54
C ARG A 116 25.26 -11.70 -8.22
N THR A 117 25.65 -12.72 -7.49
CA THR A 117 26.34 -13.92 -8.01
C THR A 117 25.49 -15.17 -7.78
N ALA A 118 25.77 -16.26 -8.50
CA ALA A 118 25.06 -17.53 -8.30
C ALA A 118 25.48 -18.27 -7.01
N LYS A 119 26.53 -17.82 -6.32
CA LYS A 119 27.06 -18.46 -5.11
C LYS A 119 26.51 -17.80 -3.85
N ALA A 120 26.13 -18.64 -2.88
CA ALA A 120 25.82 -18.18 -1.53
C ALA A 120 27.13 -17.94 -0.76
N TYR A 121 27.24 -16.78 -0.12
CA TYR A 121 28.35 -16.44 0.76
C TYR A 121 27.83 -16.24 2.18
N LYS A 122 28.67 -16.56 3.15
CA LYS A 122 28.45 -16.21 4.55
C LYS A 122 29.12 -14.87 4.80
N PHE A 123 28.36 -13.91 5.29
CA PHE A 123 28.86 -12.57 5.58
C PHE A 123 28.85 -12.33 7.09
N GLU A 124 29.91 -11.68 7.56
CA GLU A 124 30.03 -11.20 8.93
C GLU A 124 30.21 -9.69 8.87
N TYR A 125 29.37 -8.96 9.58
CA TYR A 125 29.43 -7.50 9.65
C TYR A 125 30.02 -7.10 10.99
N ILE A 126 31.17 -6.43 10.94
CA ILE A 126 31.86 -5.91 12.12
C ILE A 126 31.90 -4.39 11.97
N LEU A 127 31.46 -3.70 13.01
CA LEU A 127 31.41 -2.25 13.05
C LEU A 127 32.17 -1.77 14.28
N ASP A 128 33.35 -1.20 14.04
CA ASP A 128 34.19 -0.62 15.08
C ASP A 128 34.02 0.90 15.07
N TYR A 129 33.39 1.43 16.11
CA TYR A 129 33.32 2.86 16.35
C TYR A 129 34.60 3.31 17.05
N ILE A 130 35.51 3.91 16.29
CA ILE A 130 36.70 4.55 16.85
C ILE A 130 36.30 5.96 17.33
N GLY A 131 35.74 6.05 18.52
CA GLY A 131 35.40 7.33 19.15
C GLY A 131 34.63 7.12 20.45
N LYS A 132 35.29 7.38 21.59
CA LYS A 132 34.62 7.45 22.89
C LYS A 132 33.56 8.56 22.89
N PRO A 133 32.48 8.41 23.68
CA PRO A 133 31.31 9.30 23.69
C PRO A 133 31.67 10.76 23.95
#